data_AF-A0A7C4DFY7-F1
#
_entry.id   AF-A0A7C4DFY7-F1
#
_cell.length_a   1.000
_cell.length_b   1.000
_cell.length_c   1.000
_cell.angle_alpha   90.00
_cell.angle_beta   90.00
_cell.angle_gamma   90.00
#
_symmetry.space_group_name_H-M   'P 1'
#
loop_
_entity.id
_entity.type
_entity.pdbx_description
1 polymer ?
#
loop_
_entity_poly.entity_id
_entity_poly.type
_entity_poly.pdbx_seq_one_letter_code
_entity_poly.pdbx_strand_id
1 'polypeptide(L)'
;MSEGSQERMPWALVIVLTVLLGSIGTLWISTLPGSLISAYDLGIVVCGMELTSAPFILVLITGLGRFFKGFRAKINSTVLTYVYTVAIVSSYFISTHWPWNIPMRFWLDRFMYPEDSQAFVPSFMAPPAEITRQLTFGKVPFPMAEWLPSLLYWWLCQVLFGLFMLSIANILRRRYIDIEKVPFPHAMATYESIRHVSTDIKVPEKIVKFFLIGLVVGIGLQLPIYLQAAFPWFPDIFSWRVNTCPSGQQYVGWGETILGLVSLTAWNKQPLAYAIAYMMPLSVLFNGWFWYVVLLLLTQVAYTVGYYTGIQNIGGCGRAWCHPSPLNDPPFKFHVMTFVGGNLGIAVLYLYLSRDYIVETLRAAFSSRSSSFKGVEATEPTSYKTSWLMLLVSLILCIVF
;
A
#
# COMPACT_ATOMS: atom_id res chain seq x y z
N MET A 1 9.32 31.80 -23.39
CA MET A 1 8.56 30.61 -22.93
C MET A 1 7.13 30.79 -23.42
N SER A 2 6.75 30.07 -24.48
CA SER A 2 5.35 30.04 -24.92
C SER A 2 4.50 29.44 -23.81
N GLU A 3 3.42 30.11 -23.45
CA GLU A 3 2.36 29.57 -22.60
C GLU A 3 1.92 28.21 -23.19
N GLY A 4 2.35 27.13 -22.56
CA GLY A 4 1.95 25.78 -22.97
C GLY A 4 0.45 25.67 -22.76
N SER A 5 -0.27 25.27 -23.81
CA SER A 5 -1.68 24.92 -23.70
C SER A 5 -1.84 23.97 -22.52
N GLN A 6 -2.58 24.37 -21.48
CA GLN A 6 -2.89 23.47 -20.37
C GLN A 6 -3.53 22.20 -20.95
N GLU A 7 -2.84 21.07 -20.82
CA GLU A 7 -3.40 19.78 -21.24
C GLU A 7 -4.70 19.56 -20.47
N ARG A 8 -5.82 19.42 -21.20
CA ARG A 8 -7.12 19.19 -20.58
C ARG A 8 -7.16 17.79 -20.01
N MET A 9 -7.66 17.67 -18.78
CA MET A 9 -7.74 16.38 -18.12
C MET A 9 -8.67 15.41 -18.88
N PRO A 10 -8.23 14.18 -19.17
CA PRO A 10 -9.02 13.20 -19.91
C PRO A 10 -10.05 12.52 -19.00
N TRP A 11 -11.10 13.24 -18.60
CA TRP A 11 -12.13 12.76 -17.67
C TRP A 11 -12.75 11.42 -18.06
N ALA A 12 -13.01 11.20 -19.35
CA ALA A 12 -13.56 9.94 -19.83
C ALA A 12 -12.64 8.75 -19.51
N LEU A 13 -11.32 8.91 -19.71
CA LEU A 13 -10.33 7.88 -19.35
C LEU A 13 -10.35 7.62 -17.84
N VAL A 14 -10.32 8.70 -17.04
CA VAL A 14 -10.29 8.61 -15.58
C VAL A 14 -11.51 7.89 -15.03
N ILE A 15 -12.71 8.31 -15.45
CA ILE A 15 -13.98 7.74 -14.96
C ILE A 15 -14.12 6.28 -15.39
N VAL A 16 -13.91 5.98 -16.67
CA VAL A 16 -14.06 4.62 -17.19
C VAL A 16 -13.06 3.68 -16.52
N LEU A 17 -11.79 4.09 -16.42
CA LEU A 17 -10.77 3.25 -15.80
C LEU A 17 -11.03 3.02 -14.30
N THR A 18 -11.50 4.03 -13.57
CA THR A 18 -11.86 3.90 -12.15
C THR A 18 -13.00 2.91 -11.94
N VAL A 19 -14.07 3.02 -12.75
CA VAL A 19 -15.23 2.11 -12.67
C VAL A 19 -14.83 0.67 -13.03
N LEU A 20 -14.04 0.51 -14.09
CA LEU A 20 -13.54 -0.80 -14.50
C LEU A 20 -12.64 -1.43 -13.43
N LEU A 21 -11.69 -0.67 -12.88
CA LEU A 21 -10.81 -1.16 -11.82
C LEU A 21 -11.57 -1.55 -10.57
N GLY A 22 -12.48 -0.70 -10.08
CA GLY A 22 -13.29 -1.00 -8.90
C GLY A 22 -14.14 -2.26 -9.08
N SER A 23 -14.75 -2.42 -10.25
CA SER A 23 -15.63 -3.57 -10.55
C SER A 23 -14.83 -4.86 -10.76
N ILE A 24 -13.85 -4.83 -11.68
CA ILE A 24 -13.04 -6.00 -12.04
C ILE A 24 -12.13 -6.39 -10.88
N GLY A 25 -11.53 -5.43 -10.17
CA GLY A 25 -10.64 -5.70 -9.04
C GLY A 25 -11.37 -6.39 -7.89
N THR A 26 -12.58 -5.94 -7.55
CA THR A 26 -13.38 -6.60 -6.51
C THR A 26 -13.80 -8.01 -6.92
N LEU A 27 -14.25 -8.19 -8.17
CA LEU A 27 -14.59 -9.52 -8.71
C LEU A 27 -13.37 -10.44 -8.75
N TRP A 28 -12.22 -9.92 -9.18
CA TRP A 28 -10.96 -10.65 -9.22
C TRP A 28 -10.60 -11.20 -7.84
N ILE A 29 -10.58 -10.35 -6.81
CA ILE A 29 -10.31 -10.75 -5.43
C ILE A 29 -11.27 -11.85 -4.96
N SER A 30 -12.58 -11.71 -5.27
CA SER A 30 -13.59 -12.69 -4.87
C SER A 30 -13.44 -14.08 -5.53
N THR A 31 -12.72 -14.15 -6.65
CA THR A 31 -12.49 -15.40 -7.41
C THR A 31 -11.10 -16.00 -7.20
N LEU A 32 -10.21 -15.27 -6.53
CA LEU A 32 -8.90 -15.79 -6.17
C LEU A 32 -9.03 -16.90 -5.11
N PRO A 33 -8.22 -17.96 -5.20
CA PRO A 33 -8.00 -18.86 -4.07
C PRO A 33 -7.59 -18.06 -2.83
N GLY A 34 -8.05 -18.47 -1.65
CA GLY A 34 -7.70 -17.80 -0.38
C GLY A 34 -6.18 -17.71 -0.15
N SER A 35 -5.42 -18.69 -0.68
CA SER A 35 -3.96 -18.71 -0.68
C SER A 35 -3.31 -17.78 -1.71
N LEU A 36 -4.06 -16.96 -2.45
CA LEU A 36 -3.53 -16.00 -3.42
C LEU A 36 -4.04 -14.58 -3.21
N ILE A 37 -5.11 -14.43 -2.43
CA ILE A 37 -5.88 -13.19 -2.30
C ILE A 37 -4.97 -12.00 -1.95
N SER A 38 -4.03 -12.17 -1.03
CA SER A 38 -3.19 -11.09 -0.50
C SER A 38 -1.93 -10.77 -1.32
N ALA A 39 -1.66 -11.48 -2.41
CA ALA A 39 -0.41 -11.34 -3.18
C ALA A 39 -0.61 -11.26 -4.69
N TYR A 40 -1.80 -11.67 -5.17
CA TYR A 40 -2.19 -11.61 -6.57
C TYR A 40 -3.42 -10.72 -6.78
N ASP A 41 -3.79 -9.90 -5.81
CA ASP A 41 -4.78 -8.85 -6.02
C ASP A 41 -4.21 -7.69 -6.88
N LEU A 42 -5.10 -6.80 -7.32
CA LEU A 42 -4.75 -5.60 -8.07
C LEU A 42 -4.35 -4.43 -7.14
N GLY A 43 -4.37 -4.67 -5.83
CA GLY A 43 -4.03 -3.72 -4.79
C GLY A 43 -2.64 -4.02 -4.22
N ILE A 44 -2.56 -4.08 -2.89
CA ILE A 44 -1.31 -4.25 -2.15
C ILE A 44 -0.87 -5.72 -2.22
N VAL A 45 0.20 -5.98 -2.97
CA VAL A 45 0.73 -7.33 -3.19
C VAL A 45 1.95 -7.67 -2.33
N VAL A 46 2.56 -6.67 -1.68
CA VAL A 46 3.63 -6.88 -0.70
C VAL A 46 3.32 -6.13 0.58
N CYS A 47 2.73 -6.83 1.56
CA CYS A 47 2.18 -6.23 2.79
C CYS A 47 3.15 -5.30 3.52
N GLY A 48 4.44 -5.67 3.66
CA GLY A 48 5.42 -4.87 4.40
C GLY A 48 5.94 -3.62 3.67
N MET A 49 5.72 -3.51 2.36
CA MET A 49 6.17 -2.37 1.55
C MET A 49 5.00 -1.57 0.95
N GLU A 50 3.77 -2.04 1.16
CA GLU A 50 2.54 -1.49 0.58
C GLU A 50 2.60 -1.29 -0.95
N LEU A 51 3.38 -2.14 -1.62
CA LEU A 51 3.53 -2.06 -3.08
C LEU A 51 2.25 -2.50 -3.78
N THR A 52 1.77 -1.68 -4.71
CA THR A 52 0.57 -2.01 -5.48
C THR A 52 0.87 -2.51 -6.89
N SER A 53 0.09 -3.49 -7.37
CA SER A 53 0.35 -4.17 -8.65
C SER A 53 -0.34 -3.51 -9.85
N ALA A 54 -1.56 -2.99 -9.70
CA ALA A 54 -2.33 -2.41 -10.81
C ALA A 54 -1.61 -1.30 -11.59
N PRO A 55 -0.83 -0.38 -10.98
CA PRO A 55 -0.18 0.69 -11.74
C PRO A 55 0.82 0.15 -12.75
N PHE A 56 1.59 -0.88 -12.38
CA PHE A 56 2.51 -1.55 -13.28
C PHE A 56 1.78 -2.32 -14.37
N ILE A 57 0.79 -3.14 -13.98
CA ILE A 57 0.01 -3.97 -14.92
C ILE A 57 -0.67 -3.08 -15.97
N LEU A 58 -1.33 -2.00 -15.56
CA LEU A 58 -2.06 -1.14 -16.49
C LEU A 58 -1.15 -0.33 -17.40
N VAL A 59 -0.01 0.17 -16.91
CA VAL A 59 0.99 0.83 -17.76
C VAL A 59 1.50 -0.14 -18.82
N LEU A 60 1.83 -1.38 -18.45
CA LEU A 60 2.31 -2.40 -19.40
C LEU A 60 1.23 -2.80 -20.41
N ILE A 61 0.00 -3.05 -19.96
CA ILE A 61 -1.13 -3.42 -20.83
C ILE A 61 -1.48 -2.29 -21.81
N THR A 62 -1.56 -1.05 -21.31
CA THR A 62 -1.80 0.13 -22.15
C THR A 62 -0.66 0.30 -23.15
N GLY A 63 0.55 -0.07 -22.75
CA GLY A 63 1.71 -0.16 -23.61
C GLY A 63 1.60 -1.08 -24.80
N LEU A 64 0.90 -2.22 -24.67
CA LEU A 64 0.64 -3.12 -25.79
C LEU A 64 -0.16 -2.43 -26.90
N GLY A 65 -0.91 -1.38 -26.56
CA GLY A 65 -1.58 -0.47 -27.50
C GLY A 65 -0.66 0.10 -28.59
N ARG A 66 0.65 0.21 -28.32
CA ARG A 66 1.64 0.71 -29.29
C ARG A 66 1.80 -0.16 -30.53
N PHE A 67 1.47 -1.46 -30.42
CA PHE A 67 1.52 -2.40 -31.53
C PHE A 67 0.33 -2.27 -32.48
N PHE A 68 -0.74 -1.58 -32.06
CA PHE A 68 -1.93 -1.34 -32.86
C PHE A 68 -1.87 0.06 -33.49
N LYS A 69 -1.94 0.13 -34.83
CA LYS A 69 -1.78 1.39 -35.59
C LYS A 69 -2.70 2.53 -35.11
N GLY A 70 -3.94 2.22 -34.70
CA GLY A 70 -4.92 3.21 -34.23
C GLY A 70 -4.70 3.75 -32.81
N PHE A 71 -3.92 3.03 -31.99
CA PHE A 71 -3.67 3.40 -30.59
C PHE A 71 -2.26 3.94 -30.35
N ARG A 72 -1.30 3.60 -31.23
CA ARG A 72 0.11 3.99 -31.09
C ARG A 72 0.34 5.47 -30.80
N ALA A 73 -0.31 6.36 -31.54
CA ALA A 73 -0.15 7.81 -31.35
C ALA A 73 -0.73 8.34 -30.02
N LYS A 74 -1.57 7.55 -29.34
CA LYS A 74 -2.21 7.90 -28.06
C LYS A 74 -1.42 7.39 -26.85
N ILE A 75 -0.41 6.53 -27.04
CA ILE A 75 0.41 5.98 -25.95
C ILE A 75 1.59 6.93 -25.72
N ASN A 76 1.33 8.05 -25.06
CA ASN A 76 2.35 9.00 -24.65
C ASN A 76 2.56 9.02 -23.12
N SER A 77 3.61 9.67 -22.67
CA SER A 77 3.98 9.79 -21.24
C SER A 77 2.86 10.43 -20.41
N THR A 78 2.17 11.45 -20.91
CA THR A 78 1.01 12.08 -20.24
C THR A 78 -0.11 11.06 -19.99
N VAL A 79 -0.57 10.35 -21.02
CA VAL A 79 -1.66 9.36 -20.90
C VAL A 79 -1.27 8.25 -19.93
N LEU A 80 -0.04 7.74 -20.03
CA LEU A 80 0.47 6.71 -19.13
C LEU A 80 0.58 7.22 -17.68
N THR A 81 0.86 8.49 -17.47
CA THR A 81 0.87 9.12 -16.14
C THR A 81 -0.55 9.19 -15.57
N TYR A 82 -1.56 9.54 -16.38
CA TYR A 82 -2.96 9.46 -15.93
C TYR A 82 -3.39 8.04 -15.61
N VAL A 83 -3.01 7.06 -16.44
CA VAL A 83 -3.27 5.64 -16.17
C VAL A 83 -2.63 5.21 -14.86
N TYR A 84 -1.37 5.59 -14.62
CA TYR A 84 -0.66 5.33 -13.37
C TYR A 84 -1.38 5.94 -12.17
N THR A 85 -1.74 7.23 -12.23
CA THR A 85 -2.41 7.94 -11.13
C THR A 85 -3.77 7.32 -10.79
N VAL A 86 -4.58 6.99 -11.79
CA VAL A 86 -5.86 6.31 -11.55
C VAL A 86 -5.62 4.93 -10.95
N ALA A 87 -4.69 4.16 -11.53
CA ALA A 87 -4.39 2.82 -11.06
C ALA A 87 -3.90 2.80 -9.60
N ILE A 88 -2.99 3.68 -9.21
CA ILE A 88 -2.42 3.70 -7.86
C ILE A 88 -3.45 4.12 -6.82
N VAL A 89 -4.30 5.11 -7.14
CA VAL A 89 -5.39 5.53 -6.24
C VAL A 89 -6.42 4.42 -6.10
N SER A 90 -6.84 3.79 -7.21
CA SER A 90 -7.79 2.68 -7.17
C SER A 90 -7.23 1.43 -6.49
N SER A 91 -5.92 1.16 -6.60
CA SER A 91 -5.25 -0.02 -6.04
C SER A 91 -5.55 -0.24 -4.56
N TYR A 92 -5.58 0.85 -3.78
CA TYR A 92 -5.85 0.75 -2.35
C TYR A 92 -7.23 0.13 -2.07
N PHE A 93 -8.22 0.47 -2.90
CA PHE A 93 -9.61 0.02 -2.80
C PHE A 93 -9.90 -1.34 -3.46
N ILE A 94 -8.91 -1.92 -4.13
CA ILE A 94 -8.98 -3.24 -4.77
C ILE A 94 -7.90 -4.16 -4.19
N SER A 95 -7.62 -3.99 -2.90
CA SER A 95 -6.72 -4.83 -2.13
C SER A 95 -7.51 -5.78 -1.22
N THR A 96 -6.87 -6.84 -0.74
CA THR A 96 -7.45 -7.66 0.32
C THR A 96 -7.77 -6.85 1.58
N HIS A 97 -7.03 -5.76 1.84
CA HIS A 97 -7.26 -4.94 3.03
C HIS A 97 -8.56 -4.14 2.97
N TRP A 98 -8.93 -3.67 1.77
CA TRP A 98 -10.12 -2.86 1.56
C TRP A 98 -10.88 -3.28 0.30
N PRO A 99 -12.20 -3.56 0.37
CA PRO A 99 -13.07 -3.50 1.55
C PRO A 99 -13.10 -4.81 2.39
N TRP A 100 -12.35 -5.83 1.98
CA TRP A 100 -12.51 -7.21 2.45
C TRP A 100 -12.00 -7.50 3.86
N ASN A 101 -11.08 -6.71 4.39
CA ASN A 101 -10.51 -6.95 5.73
C ASN A 101 -11.06 -5.94 6.73
N ILE A 102 -10.93 -4.64 6.44
CA ILE A 102 -11.29 -3.61 7.43
C ILE A 102 -12.82 -3.51 7.62
N PRO A 103 -13.65 -3.05 6.65
CA PRO A 103 -15.10 -3.00 6.81
C PRO A 103 -15.71 -4.37 7.16
N MET A 104 -15.25 -5.41 6.47
CA MET A 104 -15.76 -6.76 6.65
C MET A 104 -15.55 -7.30 8.07
N ARG A 105 -14.48 -6.92 8.79
CA ARG A 105 -14.31 -7.30 10.20
C ARG A 105 -15.46 -6.77 11.06
N PHE A 106 -15.85 -5.52 10.89
CA PHE A 106 -16.98 -4.94 11.63
C PHE A 106 -18.31 -5.61 11.25
N TRP A 107 -18.50 -5.94 9.97
CA TRP A 107 -19.71 -6.62 9.51
C TRP A 107 -19.79 -8.07 9.98
N LEU A 108 -18.68 -8.82 9.95
CA LEU A 108 -18.60 -10.19 10.45
C LEU A 108 -18.78 -10.25 11.96
N ASP A 109 -18.11 -9.34 12.68
CA ASP A 109 -18.19 -9.22 14.14
C ASP A 109 -19.64 -9.07 14.61
N ARG A 110 -20.46 -8.33 13.85
CA ARG A 110 -21.86 -8.11 14.18
C ARG A 110 -22.69 -9.37 14.36
N PHE A 111 -22.44 -10.43 13.58
CA PHE A 111 -23.16 -11.70 13.74
C PHE A 111 -22.34 -12.79 14.42
N MET A 112 -21.00 -12.67 14.45
CA MET A 112 -20.14 -13.60 15.19
C MET A 112 -20.18 -13.33 16.70
N TYR A 113 -20.23 -12.07 17.10
CA TYR A 113 -20.22 -11.60 18.49
C TYR A 113 -21.24 -10.47 18.69
N PRO A 114 -22.55 -10.74 18.56
CA PRO A 114 -23.57 -9.70 18.47
C PRO A 114 -23.65 -8.80 19.70
N GLU A 115 -23.48 -9.34 20.90
CA GLU A 115 -23.55 -8.57 22.16
C GLU A 115 -22.39 -7.57 22.27
N ASP A 116 -21.16 -8.05 22.11
CA ASP A 116 -19.96 -7.22 22.16
C ASP A 116 -19.95 -6.20 21.02
N SER A 117 -20.28 -6.64 19.81
CA SER A 117 -20.31 -5.78 18.64
C SER A 117 -21.31 -4.64 18.80
N GLN A 118 -22.53 -4.91 19.27
CA GLN A 118 -23.55 -3.88 19.46
C GLN A 118 -23.19 -2.88 20.56
N ALA A 119 -22.41 -3.30 21.57
CA ALA A 119 -21.94 -2.43 22.63
C ALA A 119 -20.88 -1.41 22.14
N PHE A 120 -20.00 -1.81 21.21
CA PHE A 120 -18.84 -1.00 20.84
C PHE A 120 -18.86 -0.45 19.41
N VAL A 121 -19.61 -1.07 18.49
CA VAL A 121 -19.65 -0.70 17.07
C VAL A 121 -21.00 -0.03 16.76
N PRO A 122 -21.02 1.28 16.47
CA PRO A 122 -22.23 2.00 16.10
C PRO A 122 -22.99 1.39 14.91
N SER A 123 -24.31 1.56 14.90
CA SER A 123 -25.19 1.01 13.85
C SER A 123 -24.92 1.58 12.45
N PHE A 124 -24.37 2.79 12.35
CA PHE A 124 -23.96 3.37 11.08
C PHE A 124 -22.66 2.79 10.53
N MET A 125 -21.84 2.09 11.33
CA MET A 125 -20.61 1.44 10.86
C MET A 125 -20.86 0.03 10.35
N ALA A 126 -21.80 -0.69 10.96
CA ALA A 126 -22.21 -2.02 10.55
C ALA A 126 -23.71 -2.20 10.77
N PRO A 127 -24.47 -2.71 9.77
CA PRO A 127 -25.90 -3.01 9.92
C PRO A 127 -26.17 -4.00 11.05
N PRO A 128 -27.44 -4.30 11.39
CA PRO A 128 -27.78 -5.33 12.38
C PRO A 128 -27.25 -6.73 12.02
N ALA A 129 -27.15 -7.60 13.03
CA ALA A 129 -26.66 -8.99 12.88
C ALA A 129 -27.43 -9.76 11.80
N GLU A 130 -28.74 -9.57 11.74
CA GLU A 130 -29.63 -10.29 10.82
C GLU A 130 -29.40 -9.89 9.36
N ILE A 131 -28.95 -8.66 9.12
CA ILE A 131 -28.58 -8.16 7.81
C ILE A 131 -27.17 -8.61 7.43
N THR A 132 -26.20 -8.46 8.35
CA THR A 132 -24.81 -8.82 8.09
C THR A 132 -24.60 -10.34 7.92
N ARG A 133 -25.40 -11.17 8.60
CA ARG A 133 -25.39 -12.63 8.43
C ARG A 133 -25.71 -13.06 7.00
N GLN A 134 -26.45 -12.25 6.25
CA GLN A 134 -26.74 -12.51 4.83
C GLN A 134 -25.49 -12.60 3.97
N LEU A 135 -24.37 -12.00 4.39
CA LEU A 135 -23.07 -12.14 3.72
C LEU A 135 -22.57 -13.59 3.67
N THR A 136 -23.04 -14.45 4.58
CA THR A 136 -22.70 -15.88 4.60
C THR A 136 -23.59 -16.72 3.69
N PHE A 137 -24.71 -16.15 3.22
CA PHE A 137 -25.69 -16.82 2.38
C PHE A 137 -25.63 -16.28 0.94
N GLY A 138 -25.43 -17.17 -0.04
CA GLY A 138 -25.58 -16.80 -1.44
C GLY A 138 -27.04 -16.58 -1.83
N LYS A 139 -27.28 -15.75 -2.86
CA LYS A 139 -28.60 -15.53 -3.50
C LYS A 139 -29.67 -14.86 -2.62
N VAL A 140 -29.28 -14.09 -1.61
CA VAL A 140 -30.21 -13.24 -0.84
C VAL A 140 -30.33 -11.86 -1.50
N PRO A 141 -31.54 -11.27 -1.61
CA PRO A 141 -31.69 -9.89 -2.10
C PRO A 141 -30.88 -8.93 -1.23
N PHE A 142 -30.10 -8.04 -1.85
CA PHE A 142 -29.27 -7.07 -1.12
C PHE A 142 -30.13 -5.93 -0.54
N PRO A 143 -30.29 -5.80 0.79
CA PRO A 143 -31.15 -4.79 1.40
C PRO A 143 -30.43 -3.43 1.40
N MET A 144 -30.43 -2.75 0.25
CA MET A 144 -29.67 -1.52 0.02
C MET A 144 -29.91 -0.44 1.10
N ALA A 145 -31.15 -0.29 1.56
CA ALA A 145 -31.51 0.72 2.56
C ALA A 145 -30.79 0.51 3.91
N GLU A 146 -30.66 -0.75 4.35
CA GLU A 146 -29.98 -1.11 5.60
C GLU A 146 -28.46 -1.00 5.48
N TRP A 147 -27.92 -1.25 4.29
CA TRP A 147 -26.50 -1.14 4.00
C TRP A 147 -26.04 0.29 3.77
N LEU A 148 -26.91 1.18 3.28
CA LEU A 148 -26.54 2.52 2.84
C LEU A 148 -25.81 3.34 3.92
N PRO A 149 -26.24 3.37 5.21
CA PRO A 149 -25.51 4.09 6.24
C PRO A 149 -24.06 3.59 6.40
N SER A 150 -23.87 2.28 6.44
CA SER A 150 -22.55 1.65 6.54
C SER A 150 -21.67 1.91 5.32
N LEU A 151 -22.23 1.77 4.12
CA LEU A 151 -21.50 2.05 2.87
C LEU A 151 -21.08 3.52 2.78
N LEU A 152 -21.98 4.45 3.14
CA LEU A 152 -21.67 5.88 3.17
C LEU A 152 -20.62 6.21 4.22
N TYR A 153 -20.71 5.62 5.42
CA TYR A 153 -19.73 5.81 6.48
C TYR A 153 -18.33 5.40 6.01
N TRP A 154 -18.18 4.16 5.54
CA TRP A 154 -16.87 3.64 5.11
C TRP A 154 -16.32 4.37 3.89
N TRP A 155 -17.19 4.76 2.95
CA TRP A 155 -16.79 5.59 1.81
C TRP A 155 -16.32 6.97 2.25
N LEU A 156 -17.09 7.65 3.10
CA LEU A 156 -16.77 8.99 3.58
C LEU A 156 -15.48 8.99 4.41
N CYS A 157 -15.30 7.99 5.29
CA CYS A 157 -14.08 7.81 6.07
C CYS A 157 -12.84 7.79 5.16
N GLN A 158 -12.90 7.04 4.06
CA GLN A 158 -11.79 6.96 3.09
C GLN A 158 -11.60 8.24 2.29
N VAL A 159 -12.68 8.89 1.86
CA VAL A 159 -12.58 10.18 1.15
C VAL A 159 -11.95 11.24 2.05
N LEU A 160 -12.39 11.33 3.32
CA LEU A 160 -11.83 12.27 4.29
C LEU A 160 -10.36 11.99 4.56
N PHE A 161 -9.99 10.72 4.76
CA PHE A 161 -8.58 10.34 4.95
C PHE A 161 -7.73 10.62 3.70
N GLY A 162 -8.27 10.40 2.50
CA GLY A 162 -7.63 10.76 1.24
C GLY A 162 -7.40 12.26 1.10
N LEU A 163 -8.38 13.09 1.44
CA LEU A 163 -8.25 14.55 1.46
C LEU A 163 -7.23 15.02 2.51
N PHE A 164 -7.23 14.38 3.68
CA PHE A 164 -6.24 14.61 4.73
C PHE A 164 -4.83 14.34 4.21
N MET A 165 -4.58 13.16 3.64
CA MET A 165 -3.25 12.80 3.10
C MET A 165 -2.85 13.68 1.91
N LEU A 166 -3.79 14.03 1.02
CA LEU A 166 -3.53 14.93 -0.10
C LEU A 166 -3.14 16.33 0.40
N SER A 167 -3.73 16.80 1.50
CA SER A 167 -3.41 18.11 2.06
C SER A 167 -2.00 18.15 2.65
N ILE A 168 -1.59 17.09 3.34
CA ILE A 168 -0.21 16.92 3.82
C ILE A 168 0.76 16.89 2.65
N ALA A 169 0.44 16.10 1.61
CA ALA A 169 1.26 15.99 0.41
C ALA A 169 1.46 17.36 -0.26
N ASN A 170 0.39 18.16 -0.40
CA ASN A 170 0.48 19.51 -0.96
C ASN A 170 1.29 20.46 -0.07
N ILE A 171 1.07 20.46 1.25
CA ILE A 171 1.80 21.32 2.19
C ILE A 171 3.30 21.00 2.19
N LEU A 172 3.67 19.72 2.11
CA LEU A 172 5.06 19.27 2.19
C LEU A 172 5.72 19.08 0.80
N ARG A 173 4.99 19.31 -0.30
CA ARG A 173 5.44 19.01 -1.67
C ARG A 173 6.78 19.65 -1.99
N ARG A 174 6.92 20.97 -1.83
CA ARG A 174 8.18 21.69 -2.10
C ARG A 174 9.33 21.17 -1.22
N ARG A 175 9.05 20.86 0.04
CA ARG A 175 10.08 20.34 0.94
C ARG A 175 10.55 18.94 0.53
N TYR A 176 9.63 18.01 0.32
CA TYR A 176 9.98 16.64 -0.07
C TYR A 176 10.57 16.55 -1.47
N ILE A 177 10.03 17.28 -2.45
CA ILE A 177 10.42 17.13 -3.86
C ILE A 177 11.59 18.06 -4.22
N ASP A 178 11.53 19.34 -3.90
CA ASP A 178 12.51 20.32 -4.39
C ASP A 178 13.71 20.48 -3.46
N ILE A 179 13.47 20.50 -2.14
CA ILE A 179 14.51 20.74 -1.13
C ILE A 179 15.22 19.43 -0.76
N GLU A 180 14.48 18.47 -0.22
CA GLU A 180 15.02 17.21 0.30
C GLU A 180 15.23 16.16 -0.80
N LYS A 181 14.53 16.31 -1.94
CA LYS A 181 14.60 15.39 -3.09
C LYS A 181 14.42 13.93 -2.67
N VAL A 182 13.42 13.71 -1.82
CA VAL A 182 13.08 12.40 -1.28
C VAL A 182 12.83 11.43 -2.45
N PRO A 183 13.50 10.27 -2.50
CA PRO A 183 13.25 9.30 -3.53
C PRO A 183 11.87 8.66 -3.32
N PHE A 184 11.15 8.42 -4.42
CA PHE A 184 9.89 7.69 -4.43
C PHE A 184 10.07 6.37 -5.19
N PRO A 185 10.63 5.31 -4.57
CA PRO A 185 10.98 4.06 -5.27
C PRO A 185 9.85 3.47 -6.10
N HIS A 186 8.63 3.54 -5.60
CA HIS A 186 7.44 3.07 -6.32
C HIS A 186 7.21 3.86 -7.61
N ALA A 187 7.21 5.20 -7.53
CA ALA A 187 7.03 6.07 -8.70
C ALA A 187 8.22 5.99 -9.67
N MET A 188 9.45 5.83 -9.17
CA MET A 188 10.64 5.63 -10.02
C MET A 188 10.56 4.34 -10.84
N ALA A 189 10.16 3.23 -10.21
CA ALA A 189 10.00 1.96 -10.91
C ALA A 189 8.91 2.03 -12.00
N THR A 190 7.79 2.71 -11.70
CA THR A 190 6.74 2.90 -12.71
C THR A 190 7.17 3.90 -13.79
N TYR A 191 7.90 4.96 -13.45
CA TYR A 191 8.45 5.90 -14.43
C TYR A 191 9.35 5.19 -15.44
N GLU A 192 10.22 4.28 -14.99
CA GLU A 192 11.01 3.46 -15.91
C GLU A 192 10.11 2.59 -16.80
N SER A 193 9.02 2.02 -16.28
CA SER A 193 8.05 1.30 -17.10
C SER A 193 7.40 2.20 -18.16
N ILE A 194 6.96 3.40 -17.78
CA ILE A 194 6.38 4.41 -18.68
C ILE A 194 7.39 4.77 -19.76
N ARG A 195 8.64 5.03 -19.39
CA ARG A 195 9.73 5.42 -20.29
C ARG A 195 9.97 4.40 -21.41
N HIS A 196 9.87 3.10 -21.10
CA HIS A 196 10.08 2.02 -22.07
C HIS A 196 8.87 1.71 -22.96
N VAL A 197 7.70 2.18 -22.53
CA VAL A 197 6.41 1.89 -23.15
C VAL A 197 5.90 3.05 -24.00
N SER A 198 6.14 4.27 -23.54
CA SER A 198 5.79 5.53 -24.19
C SER A 198 6.37 5.61 -25.61
N THR A 199 5.62 6.26 -26.50
CA THR A 199 6.06 6.49 -27.89
C THR A 199 6.79 7.81 -28.09
N ASP A 200 6.65 8.76 -27.16
CA ASP A 200 7.30 10.07 -27.16
C ASP A 200 8.71 10.06 -26.54
N ILE A 201 9.06 9.05 -25.75
CA ILE A 201 10.37 8.93 -25.12
C ILE A 201 11.25 7.91 -25.89
N LYS A 202 12.41 8.36 -26.38
CA LYS A 202 13.39 7.48 -27.01
C LYS A 202 14.27 6.84 -25.94
N VAL A 203 14.30 5.50 -25.93
CA VAL A 203 15.16 4.71 -25.04
C VAL A 203 16.17 3.92 -25.86
N PRO A 204 17.46 3.87 -25.45
CA PRO A 204 18.46 3.04 -26.11
C PRO A 204 18.05 1.57 -26.16
N GLU A 205 18.24 0.92 -27.30
CA GLU A 205 17.83 -0.47 -27.55
C GLU A 205 18.39 -1.47 -26.51
N LYS A 206 19.63 -1.26 -26.06
CA LYS A 206 20.26 -2.07 -25.02
C LYS A 206 19.46 -2.06 -23.71
N ILE A 207 18.90 -0.91 -23.33
CA ILE A 207 18.12 -0.78 -22.09
C ILE A 207 16.75 -1.43 -22.27
N VAL A 208 16.12 -1.28 -23.43
CA VAL A 208 14.88 -1.98 -23.79
C VAL A 208 15.05 -3.50 -23.71
N LYS A 209 16.19 -4.03 -24.19
CA LYS A 209 16.51 -5.46 -24.08
C LYS A 209 16.55 -5.92 -22.63
N PHE A 210 17.22 -5.19 -21.73
CA PHE A 210 17.25 -5.53 -20.31
C PHE A 210 15.88 -5.47 -19.65
N PHE A 211 15.06 -4.47 -19.99
CA PHE A 211 13.68 -4.36 -19.53
C PHE A 211 12.85 -5.58 -19.95
N LEU A 212 12.95 -6.02 -21.21
CA LEU A 212 12.25 -7.21 -21.71
C LEU A 212 12.74 -8.50 -21.06
N ILE A 213 14.05 -8.64 -20.82
CA ILE A 213 14.60 -9.78 -20.06
C ILE A 213 14.01 -9.79 -18.65
N GLY A 214 13.97 -8.65 -17.97
CA GLY A 214 13.37 -8.53 -16.64
C GLY A 214 11.88 -8.90 -16.64
N LEU A 215 11.12 -8.48 -17.65
CA LEU A 215 9.70 -8.84 -17.80
C LEU A 215 9.52 -10.36 -17.98
N VAL A 216 10.31 -10.98 -18.86
CA VAL A 216 10.26 -12.44 -19.11
C VAL A 216 10.65 -13.23 -17.85
N VAL A 217 11.70 -12.81 -17.15
CA VAL A 217 12.13 -13.44 -15.89
C VAL A 217 11.05 -13.26 -14.81
N GLY A 218 10.46 -12.06 -14.70
CA GLY A 218 9.38 -11.79 -13.75
C GLY A 218 8.15 -12.68 -13.99
N ILE A 219 7.71 -12.81 -15.24
CA ILE A 219 6.62 -13.72 -15.62
C ILE A 219 7.01 -15.18 -15.35
N GLY A 220 8.23 -15.58 -15.73
CA GLY A 220 8.74 -16.94 -15.52
C GLY A 220 8.85 -17.34 -14.04
N LEU A 221 9.02 -16.39 -13.13
CA LEU A 221 9.02 -16.61 -11.68
C LEU A 221 7.60 -16.59 -11.09
N GLN A 222 6.78 -15.61 -11.47
CA GLN A 222 5.46 -15.42 -10.86
C GLN A 222 4.41 -16.40 -11.37
N LEU A 223 4.52 -16.85 -12.63
CA LEU A 223 3.56 -17.78 -13.23
C LEU A 223 3.59 -19.16 -12.54
N PRO A 224 4.74 -19.82 -12.30
CA PRO A 224 4.76 -21.07 -11.53
C PRO A 224 4.19 -20.94 -10.11
N ILE A 225 4.46 -19.82 -9.42
CA ILE A 225 3.92 -19.54 -8.08
C ILE A 225 2.39 -19.43 -8.11
N TYR A 226 1.84 -18.78 -9.13
CA TYR A 226 0.40 -18.71 -9.36
C TYR A 226 -0.19 -20.10 -9.68
N LEU A 227 0.41 -20.80 -10.64
CA LEU A 227 -0.09 -22.07 -11.14
C LEU A 227 -0.12 -23.15 -10.04
N GLN A 228 0.89 -23.22 -9.17
CA GLN A 228 0.87 -24.17 -8.06
C GLN A 228 -0.25 -23.90 -7.06
N ALA A 229 -0.65 -22.65 -6.85
CA ALA A 229 -1.73 -22.31 -5.92
C ALA A 229 -3.12 -22.46 -6.56
N ALA A 230 -3.23 -22.15 -7.85
CA ALA A 230 -4.47 -22.29 -8.61
C ALA A 230 -4.78 -23.76 -8.94
N PHE A 231 -3.75 -24.58 -9.19
CA PHE A 231 -3.89 -25.95 -9.64
C PHE A 231 -3.14 -26.92 -8.72
N PRO A 232 -3.84 -27.78 -7.94
CA PRO A 232 -3.22 -28.74 -7.04
C PRO A 232 -2.19 -29.67 -7.71
N TRP A 233 -2.41 -30.01 -8.98
CA TRP A 233 -1.54 -30.90 -9.76
C TRP A 233 -0.25 -30.25 -10.27
N PHE A 234 -0.18 -28.91 -10.33
CA PHE A 234 1.01 -28.22 -10.82
C PHE A 234 2.13 -28.32 -9.77
N PRO A 235 3.39 -28.59 -10.17
CA PRO A 235 4.49 -28.81 -9.23
C PRO A 235 4.88 -27.54 -8.46
N ASP A 236 5.20 -27.71 -7.18
CA ASP A 236 5.68 -26.62 -6.33
C ASP A 236 7.20 -26.43 -6.45
N ILE A 237 7.63 -25.84 -7.56
CA ILE A 237 9.06 -25.67 -7.92
C ILE A 237 9.82 -24.83 -6.88
N PHE A 238 9.15 -23.86 -6.25
CA PHE A 238 9.76 -22.89 -5.33
C PHE A 238 9.37 -23.11 -3.86
N SER A 239 8.78 -24.27 -3.54
CA SER A 239 8.32 -24.62 -2.19
C SER A 239 7.35 -23.61 -1.57
N TRP A 240 6.45 -23.02 -2.36
CA TRP A 240 5.48 -22.01 -1.93
C TRP A 240 4.29 -22.58 -1.15
N ARG A 241 4.05 -23.90 -1.19
CA ARG A 241 2.96 -24.55 -0.43
C ARG A 241 3.29 -24.78 1.03
N VAL A 242 4.58 -24.88 1.35
CA VAL A 242 5.05 -25.26 2.68
C VAL A 242 5.56 -24.03 3.41
N ASN A 243 4.95 -23.73 4.57
CA ASN A 243 5.37 -22.67 5.48
C ASN A 243 5.58 -21.30 4.80
N THR A 244 4.84 -20.98 3.72
CA THR A 244 5.02 -19.73 2.95
C THR A 244 3.73 -18.91 2.82
N CYS A 245 3.89 -17.62 3.10
CA CYS A 245 3.19 -16.45 2.60
C CYS A 245 2.63 -16.47 1.17
N PRO A 246 1.40 -15.93 0.95
CA PRO A 246 1.01 -15.22 -0.24
C PRO A 246 2.17 -14.52 -0.96
N SER A 247 2.66 -13.57 -0.18
CA SER A 247 3.68 -12.56 -0.44
C SER A 247 5.12 -13.07 -0.33
N GLY A 248 5.31 -14.40 -0.35
CA GLY A 248 6.62 -15.03 -0.29
C GLY A 248 7.33 -14.94 1.07
N GLN A 249 6.62 -14.53 2.12
CA GLN A 249 7.13 -14.61 3.48
C GLN A 249 7.18 -16.06 3.96
N GLN A 250 8.36 -16.67 3.96
CA GLN A 250 8.61 -17.99 4.51
C GLN A 250 8.72 -17.90 6.03
N TYR A 251 7.87 -18.63 6.73
CA TYR A 251 7.90 -18.70 8.18
C TYR A 251 8.85 -19.77 8.66
N VAL A 252 9.38 -19.56 9.86
CA VAL A 252 10.09 -20.62 10.58
C VAL A 252 9.05 -21.61 11.11
N GLY A 253 9.20 -22.89 10.74
CA GLY A 253 8.33 -23.98 11.17
C GLY A 253 8.52 -24.39 12.63
N TRP A 254 7.70 -25.36 13.07
CA TRP A 254 7.77 -25.94 14.41
C TRP A 254 9.05 -26.78 14.54
N GLY A 255 9.85 -26.53 15.59
CA GLY A 255 11.13 -27.21 15.77
C GLY A 255 12.20 -26.84 14.72
N GLU A 256 11.85 -26.06 13.70
CA GLU A 256 12.81 -25.43 12.81
C GLU A 256 13.44 -24.26 13.57
N THR A 257 14.74 -24.32 13.80
CA THR A 257 15.52 -23.17 14.18
C THR A 257 16.59 -22.99 13.14
N ILE A 258 16.32 -22.14 12.15
CA ILE A 258 17.39 -21.64 11.31
C ILE A 258 18.37 -20.93 12.25
N LEU A 259 19.56 -21.51 12.38
CA LEU A 259 20.66 -21.02 13.23
C LEU A 259 20.37 -20.97 14.75
N GLY A 260 19.33 -21.65 15.25
CA GLY A 260 19.00 -21.59 16.69
C GLY A 260 18.37 -20.27 17.14
N LEU A 261 18.07 -19.36 16.21
CA LEU A 261 17.60 -18.00 16.53
C LEU A 261 16.09 -17.99 16.77
N VAL A 262 15.68 -17.75 18.03
CA VAL A 262 14.26 -17.62 18.37
C VAL A 262 13.64 -16.32 17.88
N SER A 263 14.50 -15.35 17.56
CA SER A 263 14.15 -14.01 17.14
C SER A 263 13.80 -13.92 15.65
N LEU A 264 14.19 -14.92 14.86
CA LEU A 264 13.80 -15.02 13.46
C LEU A 264 12.38 -15.57 13.37
N THR A 265 11.44 -14.73 12.95
CA THR A 265 10.02 -15.10 12.79
C THR A 265 9.72 -15.56 11.36
N ALA A 266 10.28 -14.88 10.37
CA ALA A 266 10.13 -15.18 8.95
C ALA A 266 11.23 -14.51 8.11
N TRP A 267 11.39 -14.94 6.87
CA TRP A 267 12.17 -14.26 5.85
C TRP A 267 11.39 -14.21 4.54
N ASN A 268 11.65 -13.20 3.71
CA ASN A 268 10.94 -13.07 2.43
C ASN A 268 11.75 -13.72 1.31
N LYS A 269 11.22 -14.72 0.62
CA LYS A 269 11.86 -15.36 -0.55
C LYS A 269 11.38 -14.80 -1.90
N GLN A 270 10.54 -13.76 -1.89
CA GLN A 270 10.04 -13.11 -3.10
C GLN A 270 11.10 -12.18 -3.70
N PRO A 271 11.57 -12.42 -4.95
CA PRO A 271 12.61 -11.61 -5.58
C PRO A 271 12.27 -10.12 -5.70
N LEU A 272 10.97 -9.79 -5.77
CA LEU A 272 10.48 -8.40 -5.85
C LEU A 272 10.89 -7.57 -4.64
N ALA A 273 10.89 -8.16 -3.43
CA ALA A 273 11.31 -7.46 -2.22
C ALA A 273 12.79 -7.04 -2.29
N TYR A 274 13.63 -7.95 -2.78
CA TYR A 274 15.05 -7.68 -2.99
C TYR A 274 15.29 -6.66 -4.12
N ALA A 275 14.55 -6.75 -5.22
CA ALA A 275 14.64 -5.79 -6.33
C ALA A 275 14.32 -4.36 -5.88
N ILE A 276 13.31 -4.19 -5.02
CA ILE A 276 12.95 -2.88 -4.45
C ILE A 276 14.01 -2.40 -3.46
N ALA A 277 14.57 -3.30 -2.64
CA ALA A 277 15.66 -2.96 -1.74
C ALA A 277 16.87 -2.37 -2.50
N TYR A 278 17.20 -2.85 -3.70
CA TYR A 278 18.26 -2.28 -4.54
C TYR A 278 18.00 -0.83 -5.01
N MET A 279 16.76 -0.34 -4.93
CA MET A 279 16.44 1.06 -5.22
C MET A 279 16.58 2.00 -4.00
N MET A 280 16.80 1.44 -2.81
CA MET A 280 16.92 2.23 -1.58
C MET A 280 18.35 2.75 -1.38
N PRO A 281 18.53 3.93 -0.75
CA PRO A 281 19.86 4.44 -0.42
C PRO A 281 20.64 3.47 0.46
N LEU A 282 21.95 3.35 0.22
CA LEU A 282 22.83 2.42 0.94
C LEU A 282 22.83 2.67 2.46
N SER A 283 22.73 3.92 2.90
CA SER A 283 22.63 4.28 4.31
C SER A 283 21.36 3.74 4.97
N VAL A 284 20.24 3.74 4.25
CA VAL A 284 18.96 3.20 4.71
C VAL A 284 19.05 1.68 4.80
N LEU A 285 19.59 1.02 3.78
CA LEU A 285 19.82 -0.43 3.78
C LEU A 285 20.73 -0.84 4.94
N PHE A 286 21.85 -0.13 5.12
CA PHE A 286 22.79 -0.38 6.21
C PHE A 286 22.11 -0.27 7.57
N ASN A 287 21.39 0.83 7.81
CA ASN A 287 20.66 1.03 9.05
C ASN A 287 19.60 -0.07 9.29
N GLY A 288 18.87 -0.46 8.23
CA GLY A 288 17.85 -1.49 8.29
C GLY A 288 18.40 -2.84 8.72
N TRP A 289 19.42 -3.38 8.03
CA TRP A 289 19.97 -4.69 8.40
C TRP A 289 20.76 -4.65 9.71
N PHE A 290 21.48 -3.55 10.00
CA PHE A 290 22.24 -3.41 11.24
C PHE A 290 21.31 -3.47 12.46
N TRP A 291 20.27 -2.63 12.49
CA TRP A 291 19.32 -2.65 13.60
C TRP A 291 18.52 -3.94 13.66
N TYR A 292 18.21 -4.55 12.52
CA TYR A 292 17.61 -5.89 12.51
C TYR A 292 18.48 -6.92 13.23
N VAL A 293 19.80 -6.95 12.98
CA VAL A 293 20.73 -7.83 13.70
C VAL A 293 20.77 -7.51 15.20
N VAL A 294 20.77 -6.24 15.59
CA VAL A 294 20.70 -5.84 17.00
C VAL A 294 19.42 -6.37 17.66
N LEU A 295 18.27 -6.25 17.00
CA LEU A 295 16.99 -6.79 17.49
C LEU A 295 17.03 -8.31 17.65
N LEU A 296 17.66 -9.01 16.70
CA LEU A 296 17.83 -10.46 16.79
C LEU A 296 18.67 -10.85 18.00
N LEU A 297 19.78 -10.14 18.26
CA LEU A 297 20.66 -10.39 19.40
C LEU A 297 19.97 -10.08 20.74
N LEU A 298 19.30 -8.93 20.85
CA LEU A 298 18.58 -8.55 22.07
C LEU A 298 17.49 -9.56 22.43
N THR A 299 16.73 -10.01 21.44
CA THR A 299 15.70 -11.04 21.60
C THR A 299 16.31 -12.37 22.02
N GLN A 300 17.43 -12.75 21.43
CA GLN A 300 18.13 -13.99 21.77
C GLN A 300 18.63 -13.95 23.23
N VAL A 301 19.18 -12.81 23.67
CA VAL A 301 19.59 -12.61 25.07
C VAL A 301 18.38 -12.71 26.00
N ALA A 302 17.28 -12.03 25.69
CA ALA A 302 16.06 -12.11 26.50
C ALA A 302 15.53 -13.55 26.60
N TYR A 303 15.60 -14.31 25.52
CA TYR A 303 15.25 -15.72 25.52
C TYR A 303 16.16 -16.56 26.42
N THR A 304 17.48 -16.35 26.37
CA THR A 304 18.42 -17.09 27.23
C THR A 304 18.24 -16.84 28.73
N VAL A 305 17.67 -15.69 29.12
CA VAL A 305 17.36 -15.37 30.53
C VAL A 305 15.93 -15.74 30.93
N GLY A 306 15.18 -16.43 30.07
CA GLY A 306 13.88 -17.02 30.39
C GLY A 306 12.65 -16.27 29.87
N TYR A 307 12.80 -15.24 29.03
CA TYR A 307 11.66 -14.66 28.32
C TYR A 307 11.28 -15.49 27.09
N TYR A 308 10.03 -15.36 26.64
CA TYR A 308 9.52 -16.00 25.43
C TYR A 308 9.60 -17.54 25.43
N THR A 309 9.59 -18.17 26.61
CA THR A 309 9.61 -19.63 26.76
C THR A 309 8.42 -20.26 26.06
N GLY A 310 8.68 -21.12 25.07
CA GLY A 310 7.64 -21.75 24.24
C GLY A 310 7.52 -21.18 22.83
N ILE A 311 8.24 -20.09 22.49
CA ILE A 311 8.24 -19.53 21.12
C ILE A 311 8.70 -20.53 20.05
N GLN A 312 9.55 -21.49 20.42
CA GLN A 312 10.00 -22.57 19.54
C GLN A 312 8.86 -23.55 19.16
N ASN A 313 7.85 -23.66 20.03
CA ASN A 313 6.64 -24.45 19.82
C ASN A 313 5.55 -23.66 19.09
N ILE A 314 5.86 -22.47 18.59
CA ILE A 314 4.96 -21.70 17.74
C ILE A 314 5.59 -21.66 16.36
N GLY A 315 4.86 -22.12 15.34
CA GLY A 315 5.26 -21.98 13.95
C GLY A 315 4.51 -20.86 13.24
N GLY A 316 4.97 -20.53 12.04
CA GLY A 316 4.20 -19.67 11.14
C GLY A 316 4.15 -18.20 11.56
N CYS A 317 3.07 -17.54 11.15
CA CYS A 317 2.67 -16.21 11.64
C CYS A 317 2.56 -16.12 13.16
N GLY A 318 2.33 -17.24 13.86
CA GLY A 318 2.16 -17.25 15.31
C GLY A 318 3.35 -16.66 16.06
N ARG A 319 4.59 -16.85 15.57
CA ARG A 319 5.78 -16.26 16.22
C ARG A 319 5.78 -14.73 16.21
N ALA A 320 5.07 -14.11 15.27
CA ALA A 320 4.93 -12.67 15.20
C ALA A 320 3.70 -12.18 15.98
N TRP A 321 2.57 -12.88 15.89
CA TRP A 321 1.26 -12.37 16.32
C TRP A 321 0.67 -13.04 17.56
N CYS A 322 1.15 -14.22 17.94
CA CYS A 322 0.64 -14.97 19.10
C CYS A 322 1.59 -14.87 20.29
N HIS A 323 1.07 -15.20 21.48
CA HIS A 323 1.87 -15.28 22.70
C HIS A 323 2.54 -16.67 22.81
N PRO A 324 3.82 -16.76 23.22
CA PRO A 324 4.75 -15.64 23.45
C PRO A 324 5.45 -15.13 22.16
N SER A 325 5.61 -13.81 22.05
CA SER A 325 6.29 -13.14 20.93
C SER A 325 7.06 -11.89 21.38
N PRO A 326 8.32 -11.68 20.96
CA PRO A 326 9.08 -10.45 21.25
C PRO A 326 8.45 -9.19 20.64
N LEU A 327 7.54 -9.35 19.68
CA LEU A 327 6.86 -8.25 19.05
C LEU A 327 5.77 -7.66 19.95
N ASN A 328 5.07 -8.48 20.74
CA ASN A 328 3.93 -8.04 21.55
C ASN A 328 4.15 -8.20 23.07
N ASP A 329 5.06 -9.08 23.49
CA ASP A 329 5.29 -9.43 24.89
C ASP A 329 6.56 -8.78 25.48
N PRO A 330 6.57 -8.53 26.81
CA PRO A 330 7.76 -8.05 27.52
C PRO A 330 8.99 -8.96 27.34
N PRO A 331 10.22 -8.41 27.42
CA PRO A 331 10.52 -7.01 27.79
C PRO A 331 10.43 -6.00 26.65
N PHE A 332 10.48 -6.42 25.38
CA PHE A 332 10.69 -5.48 24.28
C PHE A 332 9.44 -4.88 23.66
N LYS A 333 8.41 -5.68 23.39
CA LYS A 333 7.19 -5.25 22.69
C LYS A 333 7.47 -4.45 21.41
N PHE A 334 8.29 -5.00 20.51
CA PHE A 334 8.79 -4.25 19.36
C PHE A 334 7.70 -3.64 18.48
N HIS A 335 6.51 -4.23 18.38
CA HIS A 335 5.40 -3.61 17.64
C HIS A 335 4.98 -2.27 18.22
N VAL A 336 4.91 -2.12 19.54
CA VAL A 336 4.58 -0.83 20.16
C VAL A 336 5.68 0.19 19.90
N MET A 337 6.93 -0.26 19.98
CA MET A 337 8.08 0.58 19.68
C MET A 337 8.09 1.04 18.22
N THR A 338 7.83 0.16 17.25
CA THR A 338 7.94 0.49 15.82
C THR A 338 6.68 1.15 15.27
N PHE A 339 5.49 0.58 15.51
CA PHE A 339 4.24 1.08 14.93
C PHE A 339 3.71 2.35 15.58
N VAL A 340 3.96 2.53 16.88
CA VAL A 340 3.47 3.70 17.64
C VAL A 340 4.60 4.66 17.94
N GLY A 341 5.54 4.26 18.80
CA GLY A 341 6.58 5.16 19.32
C GLY A 341 7.52 5.70 18.24
N GLY A 342 7.99 4.82 17.35
CA GLY A 342 8.94 5.13 16.29
C GLY A 342 8.32 6.02 15.21
N ASN A 343 7.15 5.64 14.69
CA ASN A 343 6.43 6.46 13.71
C ASN A 343 6.07 7.84 14.26
N LEU A 344 5.56 7.91 15.50
CA LEU A 344 5.25 9.19 16.15
C LEU A 344 6.51 10.01 16.39
N GLY A 345 7.58 9.38 16.86
CA GLY A 345 8.87 10.03 17.10
C GLY A 345 9.45 10.63 15.83
N ILE A 346 9.43 9.90 14.72
CA ILE A 346 9.86 10.39 13.40
C ILE A 346 8.98 11.56 12.96
N ALA A 347 7.66 11.45 13.09
CA ALA A 347 6.74 12.52 12.71
C ALA A 347 6.99 13.81 13.53
N VAL A 348 7.10 13.70 14.85
CA VAL A 348 7.36 14.83 15.75
C VAL A 348 8.74 15.44 15.48
N LEU A 349 9.77 14.62 15.33
CA LEU A 349 11.12 15.08 15.00
C LEU A 349 11.12 15.80 13.65
N TYR A 350 10.44 15.26 12.64
CA TYR A 350 10.35 15.88 11.34
C TYR A 350 9.62 17.22 11.41
N LEU A 351 8.50 17.31 12.14
CA LEU A 351 7.79 18.57 12.38
C LEU A 351 8.69 19.60 13.09
N TYR A 352 9.49 19.16 14.06
CA TYR A 352 10.44 20.02 14.76
C TYR A 352 11.56 20.52 13.85
N LEU A 353 12.16 19.64 13.04
CA LEU A 353 13.19 20.00 12.06
C LEU A 353 12.64 20.83 10.89
N SER A 354 11.32 20.73 10.64
CA SER A 354 10.62 21.47 9.59
C SER A 354 9.82 22.67 10.06
N ARG A 355 9.89 23.01 11.35
CA ARG A 355 9.10 24.08 11.98
C ARG A 355 9.14 25.41 11.22
N ASP A 356 10.31 25.82 10.73
CA ASP A 356 10.48 27.10 10.04
C ASP A 356 9.74 27.10 8.70
N TYR A 357 9.77 25.96 7.99
CA TYR A 357 9.02 25.76 6.75
C TYR A 357 7.51 25.69 7.01
N ILE A 358 7.07 25.00 8.06
CA ILE A 358 5.65 24.97 8.43
C ILE A 358 5.14 26.37 8.73
N VAL A 359 5.90 27.16 9.50
CA VAL A 359 5.57 28.57 9.78
C VAL A 359 5.54 29.41 8.48
N GLU A 360 6.45 29.16 7.54
CA GLU A 360 6.46 29.80 6.22
C GLU A 360 5.16 29.52 5.44
N THR A 361 4.76 28.24 5.33
CA THR A 361 3.52 27.86 4.63
C THR A 361 2.25 28.39 5.32
N LEU A 362 2.23 28.46 6.65
CA LEU A 362 1.13 29.06 7.41
C LEU A 362 1.05 30.57 7.15
N ARG A 363 2.18 31.28 7.17
CA ARG A 363 2.22 32.70 6.81
C ARG A 363 1.72 32.92 5.39
N ALA A 364 2.09 32.07 4.44
CA ALA A 364 1.59 32.14 3.07
C ALA A 364 0.05 31.94 3.02
N ALA A 365 -0.49 31.01 3.80
CA ALA A 365 -1.93 30.77 3.87
C ALA A 365 -2.74 31.95 4.45
N PHE A 366 -2.20 32.66 5.44
CA PHE A 366 -2.90 33.76 6.13
C PHE A 366 -2.58 35.16 5.57
N SER A 367 -1.42 35.37 4.93
CA SER A 367 -1.00 36.69 4.44
C SER A 367 -1.03 36.77 2.91
N SER A 368 -2.17 37.21 2.36
CA SER A 368 -2.38 37.29 0.90
C SER A 368 -1.55 38.38 0.17
N ARG A 369 -0.67 39.11 0.89
CA ARG A 369 -0.07 40.38 0.42
C ARG A 369 1.46 40.46 0.37
N SER A 370 2.20 39.45 0.81
CA SER A 370 3.67 39.47 0.66
C SER A 370 4.06 39.04 -0.77
N SER A 371 4.62 39.96 -1.54
CA SER A 371 5.11 39.73 -2.92
C SER A 371 6.15 38.59 -3.00
N SER A 372 6.86 38.31 -1.90
CA SER A 372 7.84 37.23 -1.81
C SER A 372 7.22 35.83 -1.89
N PHE A 373 5.95 35.65 -1.49
CA PHE A 373 5.32 34.32 -1.43
C PHE A 373 4.55 33.93 -2.69
N LYS A 374 4.12 34.91 -3.49
CA LYS A 374 3.42 34.64 -4.76
C LYS A 374 4.28 33.86 -5.76
N GLY A 375 5.59 34.09 -5.78
CA GLY A 375 6.50 33.37 -6.68
C GLY A 375 6.66 31.89 -6.30
N VAL A 376 6.64 31.58 -5.00
CA VAL A 376 6.71 30.20 -4.50
C VAL A 376 5.39 29.48 -4.75
N GLU A 377 4.26 30.11 -4.37
CA GLU A 377 2.93 29.54 -4.49
C GLU A 377 2.51 29.32 -5.96
N ALA A 378 3.05 30.09 -6.91
CA ALA A 378 2.78 29.91 -8.34
C ALA A 378 3.24 28.55 -8.89
N THR A 379 4.18 27.88 -8.23
CA THR A 379 4.66 26.54 -8.62
C THR A 379 3.93 25.41 -7.90
N GLU A 380 3.08 25.73 -6.93
CA GLU A 380 2.35 24.73 -6.15
C GLU A 380 1.06 24.28 -6.87
N PRO A 381 0.64 23.01 -6.75
CA PRO A 381 -0.58 22.51 -7.38
C PRO A 381 -1.85 23.22 -6.92
N THR A 382 -1.87 23.65 -5.65
CA THR A 382 -2.99 24.38 -5.04
C THR A 382 -2.46 25.40 -4.04
N SER A 383 -3.26 26.41 -3.70
CA SER A 383 -2.87 27.42 -2.71
C SER A 383 -2.61 26.79 -1.33
N TYR A 384 -1.67 27.36 -0.56
CA TYR A 384 -1.43 26.88 0.81
C TYR A 384 -2.66 27.10 1.69
N LYS A 385 -3.45 28.15 1.44
CA LYS A 385 -4.73 28.38 2.12
C LYS A 385 -5.71 27.23 1.91
N THR A 386 -5.88 26.77 0.67
CA THR A 386 -6.74 25.62 0.36
C THR A 386 -6.22 24.35 1.02
N SER A 387 -4.90 24.13 0.98
CA SER A 387 -4.29 22.93 1.55
C SER A 387 -4.45 22.86 3.07
N TRP A 388 -4.19 23.96 3.79
CA TRP A 388 -4.40 24.01 5.25
C TRP A 388 -5.88 23.93 5.65
N LEU A 389 -6.78 24.54 4.88
CA LEU A 389 -8.22 24.40 5.13
C LEU A 389 -8.67 22.95 4.93
N MET A 390 -8.21 22.31 3.85
CA MET A 390 -8.48 20.90 3.58
C MET A 390 -7.95 20.00 4.69
N LEU A 391 -6.73 20.26 5.19
CA LEU A 391 -6.14 19.55 6.32
C LEU A 391 -7.02 19.67 7.57
N LEU A 392 -7.38 20.89 7.97
CA LEU A 392 -8.15 21.12 9.20
C LEU A 392 -9.56 20.54 9.12
N VAL A 393 -10.26 20.78 8.01
CA VAL A 393 -11.63 20.28 7.81
C VAL A 393 -11.63 18.75 7.76
N SER A 394 -10.73 18.14 7.00
CA SER A 394 -10.66 16.67 6.93
C SER A 394 -10.25 16.06 8.27
N LEU A 395 -9.30 16.64 9.00
CA LEU A 395 -8.89 16.18 10.33
C LEU A 395 -10.04 16.24 11.34
N ILE A 396 -10.76 17.37 11.42
CA ILE A 396 -11.91 17.52 12.32
C ILE A 396 -12.98 16.48 11.96
N LEU A 397 -13.30 16.35 10.67
CA LEU A 397 -14.29 15.38 10.23
C LEU A 397 -13.85 13.93 10.50
N CYS A 398 -12.57 13.58 10.34
CA CYS A 398 -12.02 12.26 10.69
C CYS A 398 -11.99 11.95 12.19
N ILE A 399 -12.07 12.97 13.07
CA ILE A 399 -12.14 12.77 14.53
C ILE A 399 -13.59 12.64 14.98
N VAL A 400 -14.49 13.37 14.33
CA VAL A 400 -15.92 13.41 14.67
C VAL A 400 -16.69 12.20 14.09
N PHE A 401 -16.32 11.75 12.88
CA PHE A 401 -16.77 10.49 12.27
C PHE A 401 -15.87 9.34 12.67
#